data_AF-A0A1H9KLU9-F1
#
_entry.id   AF-A0A1H9KLU9-F1
#
_cell.length_a   1.000
_cell.length_b   1.000
_cell.length_c   1.000
_cell.angle_alpha   90.00
_cell.angle_beta   90.00
_cell.angle_gamma   90.00
#
_symmetry.space_group_name_H-M   'P 1'
#
loop_
_entity.id
_entity.type
_entity.pdbx_description
1 polymer ?
#
loop_
_entity_poly.entity_id
_entity_poly.type
_entity_poly.pdbx_seq_one_letter_code
_entity_poly.pdbx_strand_id
1 'polypeptide(L)' 'MPYKDEKVIGILLEQAAVAEARCDGYHEELAEAVADIMTEERQNRFARTNIAVRVADIVSRVGTYLYTHSSGGKG' A
#
# COMPACT_ATOMS: atom_id res chain seq x y z
N MET A 1 -16.86 8.41 -10.29
CA MET A 1 -16.33 8.72 -11.64
C MET A 1 -14.96 8.06 -11.75
N PRO A 2 -14.78 7.09 -12.65
CA PRO A 2 -13.54 6.31 -12.78
C PRO A 2 -12.28 7.18 -12.98
N TYR A 3 -12.41 8.30 -13.70
CA TYR A 3 -11.31 9.25 -13.95
C TYR A 3 -10.70 9.90 -12.69
N LYS A 4 -11.50 10.11 -11.63
CA LYS A 4 -10.98 10.69 -10.38
C LYS A 4 -10.16 9.67 -9.60
N ASP A 5 -10.60 8.40 -9.64
CA ASP A 5 -9.96 7.29 -8.95
C ASP A 5 -8.58 7.02 -9.58
N GLU A 6 -8.48 7.02 -10.93
CA GLU A 6 -7.21 6.84 -11.66
C GLU A 6 -6.18 7.95 -11.38
N LYS A 7 -6.62 9.22 -11.29
CA LYS A 7 -5.71 10.34 -10.99
C LYS A 7 -5.15 10.24 -9.57
N VAL A 8 -5.98 9.85 -8.60
CA VAL A 8 -5.53 9.66 -7.20
C VAL A 8 -4.52 8.51 -7.12
N ILE A 9 -4.76 7.40 -7.84
CA ILE A 9 -3.82 6.28 -7.91
C ILE A 9 -2.48 6.72 -8.49
N GLY A 10 -2.49 7.46 -9.61
CA GLY A 10 -1.27 7.99 -10.21
C GLY A 10 -0.46 8.82 -9.23
N ILE A 11 -1.11 9.73 -8.50
CA ILE A 11 -0.44 10.53 -7.46
C ILE A 11 0.16 9.65 -6.37
N LEU A 12 -0.58 8.66 -5.86
CA LEU A 12 -0.09 7.77 -4.80
C LEU A 12 1.13 6.97 -5.23
N LEU A 13 1.12 6.44 -6.46
CA LEU A 13 2.26 5.70 -7.02
C LEU A 13 3.47 6.61 -7.28
N GLU A 14 3.24 7.83 -7.79
CA GLU A 14 4.31 8.83 -7.96
C GLU A 14 4.94 9.21 -6.63
N GLN A 15 4.13 9.45 -5.59
CA GLN A 15 4.63 9.73 -4.25
C GLN A 15 5.39 8.54 -3.65
N ALA A 16 4.91 7.32 -3.88
CA ALA A 16 5.59 6.11 -3.42
C ALA A 16 6.97 5.95 -4.07
N ALA A 17 7.11 6.31 -5.34
CA ALA A 17 8.37 6.21 -6.08
C ALA A 17 9.42 7.25 -5.64
N VAL A 18 9.01 8.42 -5.15
CA VAL A 18 9.93 9.49 -4.72
C VAL A 18 10.13 9.57 -3.21
N ALA A 19 9.44 8.73 -2.44
CA ALA A 19 9.62 8.65 -0.99
C ALA A 19 11.06 8.28 -0.62
N GLU A 20 11.55 8.72 0.53
CA GLU A 20 12.87 8.30 0.99
C GLU A 20 12.87 6.79 1.30
N ALA A 21 13.68 6.02 0.57
CA ALA A 21 13.82 4.59 0.78
C ALA A 21 14.43 4.30 2.16
N ARG A 22 13.78 3.42 2.93
CA ARG A 22 14.21 3.06 4.30
C ARG A 22 14.84 1.67 4.43
N CYS A 23 14.68 0.84 3.42
CA CYS A 23 15.23 -0.51 3.31
C CYS A 23 15.26 -0.93 1.84
N ASP A 24 15.93 -2.04 1.56
CA ASP A 24 15.81 -2.70 0.26
C ASP A 24 14.34 -3.09 0.02
N GLY A 25 13.87 -3.00 -1.23
CA GLY A 25 12.48 -3.31 -1.60
C GLY A 25 11.42 -2.32 -1.12
N TYR A 26 11.81 -1.19 -0.50
CA TYR A 26 10.90 -0.21 0.09
C TYR A 26 9.83 0.29 -0.90
N HIS A 27 10.26 0.67 -2.10
CA HIS A 27 9.37 1.27 -3.10
C HIS A 27 8.43 0.24 -3.72
N GLU A 28 8.93 -0.98 -3.94
CA GLU A 28 8.15 -2.11 -4.45
C GLU A 28 7.01 -2.46 -3.49
N GLU A 29 7.31 -2.60 -2.19
CA GLU A 29 6.30 -2.90 -1.17
C GLU A 29 5.28 -1.77 -1.01
N LEU A 30 5.73 -0.52 -1.12
CA LEU A 30 4.82 0.64 -1.05
C LEU A 30 3.88 0.68 -2.27
N ALA A 31 4.41 0.40 -3.47
CA ALA A 31 3.62 0.35 -4.71
C ALA A 31 2.63 -0.82 -4.70
N GLU A 32 3.06 -1.99 -4.21
CA GLU A 32 2.20 -3.17 -4.07
C GLU A 32 1.06 -2.91 -3.09
N ALA A 33 1.33 -2.30 -1.94
CA ALA A 33 0.28 -1.93 -0.99
C ALA A 33 -0.75 -0.96 -1.57
N VAL A 34 -0.31 0.04 -2.36
CA VAL A 34 -1.23 0.94 -3.07
C VAL A 34 -2.10 0.15 -4.06
N ALA A 35 -1.52 -0.78 -4.81
CA ALA A 35 -2.25 -1.63 -5.75
C ALA A 35 -3.27 -2.56 -5.05
N ASP A 36 -2.88 -3.16 -3.92
CA ASP A 36 -3.73 -4.01 -3.10
C ASP A 36 -4.94 -3.23 -2.55
N ILE A 37 -4.70 -2.06 -1.95
CA ILE A 37 -5.76 -1.21 -1.39
C ILE A 37 -6.77 -0.82 -2.50
N MET A 38 -6.29 -0.50 -3.70
CA MET A 38 -7.17 -0.17 -4.83
C MET A 38 -7.98 -1.37 -5.32
N THR A 39 -7.40 -2.56 -5.26
CA THR A 39 -8.12 -3.80 -5.57
C THR A 39 -9.24 -4.04 -4.57
N GLU A 40 -8.96 -3.85 -3.27
CA GLU A 40 -9.96 -3.96 -2.20
C GLU A 40 -11.07 -2.92 -2.35
N GLU A 41 -10.75 -1.65 -2.62
CA GLU A 41 -11.73 -0.59 -2.89
C GLU A 41 -12.64 -0.93 -4.07
N ARG A 42 -12.06 -1.47 -5.15
CA ARG A 42 -12.82 -1.91 -6.32
C ARG A 42 -13.75 -3.07 -5.99
N GLN A 43 -13.29 -4.05 -5.21
CA GLN A 43 -14.09 -5.20 -4.81
C GLN A 43 -15.20 -4.82 -3.82
N ASN A 44 -14.94 -3.92 -2.89
CA ASN A 44 -15.89 -3.47 -1.88
C ASN A 44 -17.14 -2.83 -2.50
N ARG A 45 -17.01 -2.12 -3.64
CA ARG A 45 -18.16 -1.60 -4.42
C ARG A 45 -19.20 -2.67 -4.74
N PHE A 46 -18.80 -3.94 -4.85
CA PHE A 46 -19.68 -5.05 -5.22
C PHE A 46 -19.96 -6.00 -4.04
N ALA A 47 -19.00 -6.18 -3.13
CA ALA A 47 -19.03 -7.24 -2.13
C ALA A 47 -19.49 -6.81 -0.72
N ARG A 48 -19.68 -5.50 -0.44
CA ARG A 48 -20.04 -4.97 0.90
C ARG A 48 -19.18 -5.58 2.03
N THR A 49 -17.90 -5.78 1.76
CA THR A 49 -16.94 -6.33 2.71
C THR A 49 -16.46 -5.24 3.68
N ASN A 50 -15.96 -5.64 4.86
CA ASN A 50 -15.34 -4.68 5.77
C ASN A 50 -13.96 -4.28 5.24
N ILE A 51 -13.94 -3.31 4.34
CA ILE A 51 -12.73 -2.84 3.68
C ILE A 51 -11.69 -2.28 4.68
N ALA A 52 -12.14 -1.69 5.78
CA ALA A 52 -11.22 -1.14 6.79
C ALA A 52 -10.31 -2.23 7.38
N VAL A 53 -10.85 -3.43 7.62
CA VAL A 53 -10.07 -4.56 8.12
C VAL A 53 -9.05 -5.01 7.06
N ARG A 54 -9.45 -5.14 5.80
CA ARG A 54 -8.55 -5.59 4.73
C ARG A 54 -7.43 -4.60 4.44
N VAL A 55 -7.74 -3.30 4.47
CA VAL A 55 -6.72 -2.24 4.36
C VAL A 55 -5.78 -2.27 5.56
N ALA A 56 -6.28 -2.48 6.79
CA ALA A 56 -5.44 -2.60 7.97
C ALA A 56 -4.47 -3.78 7.89
N ASP A 57 -4.91 -4.91 7.33
CA ASP A 57 -4.06 -6.09 7.11
C ASP A 57 -2.93 -5.80 6.11
N ILE A 58 -3.24 -5.10 5.00
CA ILE A 58 -2.24 -4.68 4.00
C ILE A 58 -1.19 -3.76 4.63
N VAL A 59 -1.63 -2.74 5.38
CA VAL A 59 -0.73 -1.79 6.06
C VAL A 59 0.13 -2.52 7.10
N SER A 60 -0.44 -3.47 7.84
CA SER A 60 0.29 -4.25 8.84
C SER A 60 1.38 -5.11 8.20
N ARG A 61 1.08 -5.77 7.05
CA ARG A 61 2.06 -6.55 6.28
C ARG A 61 3.27 -5.71 5.87
N VAL A 62 3.02 -4.53 5.28
CA VAL A 62 4.11 -3.60 4.93
C VAL A 62 4.85 -3.12 6.18
N GLY A 63 4.14 -2.80 7.26
CA GLY A 63 4.76 -2.44 8.53
C GLY A 63 5.72 -3.51 9.05
N THR A 64 5.33 -4.79 8.98
CA THR A 64 6.20 -5.93 9.32
C THR A 64 7.40 -6.04 8.39
N TYR A 65 7.20 -5.87 7.08
CA TYR A 65 8.31 -5.85 6.11
C TYR A 65 9.33 -4.77 6.47
N LEU A 66 8.86 -3.53 6.65
CA LEU A 66 9.72 -2.40 6.99
C LEU A 66 10.45 -2.60 8.32
N TYR A 67 9.76 -3.13 9.33
CA TYR A 67 10.38 -3.42 10.62
C TYR A 67 11.52 -4.44 10.49
N THR A 68 11.27 -5.54 9.77
CA THR A 68 12.23 -6.65 9.60
C THR A 68 13.41 -6.29 8.70
N HIS A 69 13.23 -5.41 7.72
CA HIS A 69 14.24 -5.07 6.72
C HIS A 69 14.91 -3.71 6.96
N SER A 70 14.39 -2.88 7.86
CA SER A 70 15.13 -1.71 8.34
C SER A 70 16.32 -2.15 9.18
N SER A 71 17.43 -1.39 9.12
CA SER A 71 18.68 -1.70 9.83
C SER A 71 18.54 -1.80 11.38
N GLY A 72 17.34 -1.56 11.93
CA GLY A 72 16.97 -1.78 13.33
C GLY A 72 16.47 -3.19 13.66
N GLY A 73 16.28 -4.08 12.69
CA GLY A 73 15.86 -5.49 12.88
C GLY A 73 16.96 -6.44 13.36
N LYS A 74 18.02 -5.94 14.00
CA LYS A 74 18.96 -6.76 14.78
C LYS A 74 18.57 -6.69 16.25
N GLY A 75 17.66 -7.58 16.65
CA GLY A 75 17.22 -7.75 18.03
C GLY A 75 15.89 -8.48 18.13
#